data_AF-A0A841Y9S2-F1
#
_entry.id   AF-A0A841Y9S2-F1
#
_cell.length_a   1.000
_cell.length_b   1.000
_cell.length_c   1.000
_cell.angle_alpha   90.00
_cell.angle_beta   90.00
_cell.angle_gamma   90.00
#
_symmetry.space_group_name_H-M   'P 1'
#
loop_
_entity.id
_entity.type
_entity.pdbx_description
1 polymer ?
#
loop_
_entity_poly.entity_id
_entity_poly.type
_entity_poly.pdbx_seq_one_letter_code
_entity_poly.pdbx_strand_id
1 'polypeptide(L)'
;MTYKIGYDIVVSEEDCEEMGKEYETMAQTFEQKLTDYLASLDRILAGAVKSGQVADNLALFQQEVKGLQKEVEEISKAAKEKATSFGTAVDDADKELF
;
A
#
# COMPACT_ATOMS: atom_id res chain seq x y z
N MET A 1 -5.95 -26.81 34.19
CA MET A 1 -5.07 -25.66 34.47
C MET A 1 -5.68 -24.50 33.73
N THR A 2 -6.38 -23.61 34.43
CA THR A 2 -7.23 -22.57 33.83
C THR A 2 -6.36 -21.38 33.48
N TYR A 3 -6.12 -21.13 32.20
CA TYR A 3 -5.45 -19.92 31.75
C TYR A 3 -6.42 -18.75 31.93
N LYS A 4 -6.35 -18.06 33.08
CA LYS A 4 -6.92 -16.71 33.21
C LYS A 4 -5.91 -15.74 32.61
N ILE A 5 -6.02 -15.51 31.31
CA ILE A 5 -5.36 -14.37 30.68
C ILE A 5 -6.16 -13.15 31.14
N GLY A 6 -5.61 -12.40 32.10
CA GLY A 6 -6.28 -11.28 32.80
C GLY A 6 -6.39 -9.99 31.99
N TYR A 7 -6.33 -10.11 30.67
CA TYR A 7 -6.70 -9.09 29.71
C TYR A 7 -7.55 -9.83 28.70
N ASP A 8 -8.84 -9.49 28.60
CA ASP A 8 -9.54 -9.71 27.33
C ASP A 8 -8.63 -9.03 26.30
N ILE A 9 -8.05 -9.81 25.40
CA ILE A 9 -7.48 -9.22 24.20
C ILE A 9 -8.71 -8.78 23.40
N VAL A 10 -9.29 -7.64 23.79
CA VAL A 10 -10.28 -6.95 22.97
C VAL A 10 -9.47 -6.36 21.84
N VAL A 11 -9.17 -7.19 20.84
CA VAL A 11 -8.81 -6.66 19.54
C VAL A 11 -10.05 -5.91 19.08
N SER A 12 -10.00 -4.59 19.12
CA SER A 12 -11.02 -3.77 18.49
C SER A 12 -10.92 -4.04 16.99
N GLU A 13 -11.88 -4.78 16.45
CA GLU A 13 -12.03 -4.96 15.00
C GLU A 13 -12.08 -3.60 14.29
N GLU A 14 -12.71 -2.61 14.93
CA GLU A 14 -12.78 -1.23 14.46
C GLU A 14 -11.39 -0.59 14.32
N ASP A 15 -10.48 -0.78 15.28
CA ASP A 15 -9.10 -0.25 15.21
C ASP A 15 -8.31 -0.95 14.08
N CYS A 16 -8.56 -2.24 13.85
CA CYS A 16 -7.90 -3.00 12.81
C CYS A 16 -8.38 -2.62 11.40
N GLU A 17 -9.69 -2.38 11.26
CA GLU A 17 -10.27 -1.83 10.05
C GLU A 17 -9.78 -0.39 9.79
N GLU A 18 -9.68 0.44 10.83
CA GLU A 18 -9.20 1.81 10.74
C GLU A 18 -7.74 1.85 10.26
N MET A 19 -6.85 1.05 10.87
CA MET A 19 -5.47 0.91 10.39
C MET A 19 -5.40 0.41 8.94
N GLY A 20 -6.26 -0.56 8.57
CA GLY A 20 -6.34 -1.04 7.19
C GLY A 20 -6.71 0.07 6.20
N LYS A 21 -7.70 0.91 6.56
CA LYS A 21 -8.12 2.08 5.76
C LYS A 21 -7.04 3.16 5.69
N GLU A 22 -6.29 3.39 6.78
CA GLU A 22 -5.16 4.33 6.78
C GLU A 22 -4.07 3.87 5.80
N TYR A 23 -3.69 2.59 5.83
CA TYR A 23 -2.71 2.05 4.88
C TYR A 23 -3.19 2.12 3.43
N GLU A 24 -4.47 1.83 3.16
CA GLU A 24 -5.07 1.97 1.84
C GLU A 24 -5.03 3.44 1.36
N THR A 25 -5.36 4.39 2.24
CA THR A 25 -5.33 5.83 1.96
C THR A 25 -3.91 6.33 1.67
N MET A 26 -2.93 5.87 2.45
CA MET A 26 -1.51 6.20 2.24
C MET A 26 -1.02 5.66 0.90
N ALA A 27 -1.36 4.43 0.55
CA ALA A 27 -0.97 3.82 -0.73
C ALA A 27 -1.58 4.58 -1.92
N GLN A 28 -2.89 4.85 -1.88
CA GLN A 28 -3.58 5.64 -2.93
C GLN A 28 -2.96 7.04 -3.09
N THR A 29 -2.64 7.69 -1.97
CA THR A 29 -1.99 9.01 -2.00
C THR A 29 -0.61 8.94 -2.67
N PHE A 30 0.13 7.87 -2.42
CA PHE A 30 1.46 7.66 -2.99
C PHE A 30 1.39 7.34 -4.49
N GLU A 31 0.46 6.46 -4.91
CA GLU A 31 0.18 6.16 -6.32
C GLU A 31 -0.20 7.43 -7.11
N GLN A 32 -1.05 8.29 -6.54
CA GLN A 32 -1.43 9.55 -7.20
C GLN A 32 -0.22 10.46 -7.41
N LYS A 33 0.66 10.58 -6.40
CA LYS A 33 1.89 11.39 -6.52
C LYS A 33 2.82 10.83 -7.59
N LEU A 34 2.98 9.51 -7.68
CA LEU A 34 3.77 8.87 -8.74
C LEU A 34 3.17 9.12 -10.12
N THR A 35 1.85 9.06 -10.24
CA THR A 35 1.13 9.35 -11.49
C THR A 35 1.35 10.78 -11.96
N ASP A 36 1.20 11.76 -11.06
CA ASP A 36 1.42 13.19 -11.37
C ASP A 36 2.87 13.45 -11.80
N TYR A 37 3.81 12.75 -11.18
CA TYR A 37 5.23 12.84 -11.49
C TYR A 37 5.56 12.24 -12.86
N LEU A 38 5.03 11.05 -13.18
CA LEU A 38 5.15 10.43 -14.50
C LEU A 38 4.59 11.32 -15.61
N ALA A 39 3.42 11.92 -15.38
CA ALA A 39 2.81 12.84 -16.34
C ALA A 39 3.68 14.07 -16.61
N SER A 40 4.40 14.55 -15.58
CA SER A 40 5.35 15.65 -15.72
C SER A 40 6.59 15.25 -16.52
N LEU A 41 7.13 14.05 -16.27
CA LEU A 41 8.24 13.47 -17.03
C LEU A 41 7.87 13.28 -18.51
N ASP A 42 6.68 12.75 -18.79
CA ASP A 42 6.17 12.56 -20.15
C ASP A 42 6.11 13.88 -20.93
N ARG A 43 5.64 14.96 -20.28
CA ARG A 43 5.62 16.30 -20.91
C ARG A 43 7.02 16.82 -21.23
N ILE A 44 7.99 16.59 -20.34
CA ILE A 44 9.38 17.03 -20.54
C ILE A 44 10.01 16.27 -21.71
N LEU A 45 9.85 14.95 -21.75
CA LEU A 45 10.38 14.08 -22.81
C LEU A 45 9.71 14.35 -24.17
N ALA A 46 8.40 14.61 -24.18
CA ALA A 46 7.67 14.94 -25.41
C ALA A 46 7.94 16.36 -25.94
N GLY A 47 8.30 17.29 -25.06
CA GLY A 47 8.44 18.72 -25.39
C GLY A 47 9.88 19.20 -25.52
N ALA A 48 10.61 19.15 -24.41
CA ALA A 48 11.86 19.88 -24.21
C ALA A 48 13.11 19.03 -24.43
N VAL A 49 13.07 17.75 -24.08
CA VAL A 49 14.25 16.86 -24.07
C VAL A 49 13.95 15.61 -24.89
N LYS A 50 14.14 15.71 -26.21
CA LYS A 50 13.74 14.67 -27.18
C LYS A 50 14.86 13.68 -27.55
N SER A 51 16.12 14.00 -27.27
CA SER A 51 17.27 13.18 -27.67
C SER A 51 18.54 13.50 -26.87
N GLY A 52 19.46 12.55 -26.79
CA GLY A 52 20.74 12.68 -26.09
C GLY A 52 20.68 12.11 -24.66
N GLN A 53 21.82 12.09 -23.98
CA GLN A 53 21.95 11.44 -22.66
C GLN A 53 20.92 11.89 -21.62
N VAL A 54 20.49 13.16 -21.66
CA VAL A 54 19.45 13.64 -20.74
C VAL A 54 18.10 12.98 -21.03
N ALA A 55 17.74 12.80 -22.31
CA ALA A 55 16.51 12.10 -22.70
C ALA A 55 16.57 10.63 -22.27
N ASP A 56 17.70 9.96 -22.51
CA ASP A 56 17.90 8.55 -22.16
C ASP A 56 17.82 8.34 -20.65
N ASN A 57 18.46 9.21 -19.86
CA ASN A 57 18.43 9.16 -18.40
C ASN A 57 17.03 9.43 -17.85
N LEU A 58 16.29 10.38 -18.42
CA LEU A 58 14.92 10.67 -18.02
C LEU A 58 13.97 9.52 -18.37
N ALA A 59 14.18 8.85 -19.51
CA ALA A 59 13.39 7.68 -19.90
C ALA A 59 13.66 6.48 -18.97
N LEU A 60 14.92 6.22 -18.62
CA LEU A 60 15.29 5.21 -17.61
C LEU A 60 14.63 5.51 -16.26
N PHE A 61 14.75 6.75 -15.80
CA PHE A 61 14.15 7.17 -14.55
C PHE A 61 12.61 7.05 -14.56
N GLN A 62 11.97 7.34 -15.70
CA GLN A 62 10.53 7.10 -15.88
C GLN A 62 10.19 5.60 -15.74
N GLN A 63 11.04 4.71 -16.25
CA GLN A 63 10.85 3.26 -16.11
C GLN A 63 10.96 2.80 -14.65
N GLU A 64 11.94 3.32 -13.90
CA GLU A 64 12.09 3.02 -12.46
C GLU A 64 10.86 3.50 -11.67
N VAL A 65 10.35 4.70 -11.95
CA VAL A 65 9.15 5.24 -11.29
C VAL A 65 7.91 4.39 -11.60
N LYS A 66 7.78 3.85 -12.82
CA LYS A 66 6.72 2.88 -13.17
C LYS A 66 6.87 1.56 -12.40
N GLY A 67 8.10 1.10 -12.19
CA GLY A 67 8.38 -0.05 -11.34
C GLY A 67 7.91 0.17 -9.90
N LEU A 68 8.26 1.33 -9.34
CA LEU A 68 7.85 1.70 -7.98
C LEU A 68 6.33 1.79 -7.83
N GLN A 69 5.62 2.30 -8.83
CA GLN A 69 4.16 2.34 -8.83
C GLN A 69 3.55 0.93 -8.68
N LYS A 70 4.10 -0.05 -9.41
CA LYS A 70 3.66 -1.44 -9.31
C LYS A 70 3.96 -2.04 -7.94
N GLU A 71 5.13 -1.77 -7.36
CA GLU A 71 5.47 -2.25 -6.02
C GLU A 71 4.53 -1.69 -4.95
N VAL A 72 4.13 -0.41 -5.07
CA VAL A 72 3.19 0.24 -4.15
C VAL A 72 1.80 -0.39 -4.25
N GLU A 73 1.32 -0.66 -5.48
CA GLU A 73 0.06 -1.39 -5.71
C GLU A 73 0.09 -2.77 -5.03
N GLU A 74 1.20 -3.50 -5.14
CA GLU A 74 1.39 -4.81 -4.51
C GLU A 74 1.39 -4.73 -2.97
N ILE A 75 2.06 -3.72 -2.40
CA ILE A 75 2.08 -3.48 -0.95
C ILE A 75 0.69 -3.12 -0.44
N SER A 76 -0.04 -2.25 -1.14
CA SER A 76 -1.41 -1.85 -0.81
C SER A 76 -2.32 -3.07 -0.73
N LYS A 77 -2.25 -3.94 -1.75
CA LYS A 77 -3.01 -5.19 -1.80
C LYS A 77 -2.64 -6.12 -0.65
N ALA A 78 -1.35 -6.31 -0.38
CA ALA A 78 -0.88 -7.17 0.71
C ALA A 78 -1.31 -6.66 2.09
N ALA A 79 -1.28 -5.34 2.32
CA ALA A 79 -1.75 -4.72 3.56
C ALA A 79 -3.24 -4.97 3.77
N LYS A 80 -4.06 -4.81 2.71
CA LYS A 80 -5.49 -5.10 2.74
C LYS A 80 -5.78 -6.57 3.05
N GLU A 81 -5.11 -7.49 2.34
CA GLU A 81 -5.25 -8.93 2.58
C GLU A 81 -4.86 -9.31 4.02
N LYS A 82 -3.79 -8.71 4.55
CA LYS A 82 -3.36 -8.94 5.94
C LYS A 82 -4.37 -8.44 6.96
N ALA A 83 -4.90 -7.23 6.79
CA ALA A 83 -5.93 -6.68 7.67
C ALA A 83 -7.19 -7.56 7.67
N THR A 84 -7.66 -7.98 6.49
CA THR A 84 -8.80 -8.91 6.38
C THR A 84 -8.51 -10.26 7.04
N SER A 85 -7.34 -10.85 6.78
CA SER A 85 -6.96 -12.14 7.37
C SER A 85 -6.84 -12.10 8.89
N PHE A 86 -6.43 -10.96 9.44
CA PHE A 86 -6.35 -10.74 10.87
C PHE A 86 -7.75 -10.67 11.50
N GLY A 87 -8.68 -9.91 10.91
CA GLY A 87 -10.08 -9.88 11.36
C GLY A 87 -10.71 -11.28 11.36
N THR A 88 -10.54 -12.06 10.28
CA THR A 88 -11.05 -13.44 10.23
C THR A 88 -10.41 -14.36 11.30
N ALA A 89 -9.11 -14.19 11.59
CA ALA A 89 -8.45 -14.99 12.61
C ALA A 89 -8.94 -14.65 14.03
N VAL A 90 -9.30 -13.38 14.28
CA VAL A 90 -9.92 -12.94 15.53
C VAL A 90 -11.33 -13.53 15.65
N ASP A 91 -12.16 -13.41 14.61
CA ASP A 91 -13.50 -14.02 14.52
C ASP A 91 -13.48 -15.52 14.81
N ASP A 92 -12.51 -16.24 14.24
CA ASP A 92 -12.39 -17.69 14.42
C ASP A 92 -11.89 -18.07 15.81
N ALA A 93 -11.01 -17.27 16.42
CA ALA A 93 -10.56 -17.48 17.81
C ALA A 93 -11.69 -17.23 18.82
N ASP A 94 -12.53 -16.22 18.58
CA ASP A 94 -13.68 -15.92 19.43
C ASP A 94 -14.76 -17.01 19.38
N LYS A 95 -14.92 -17.70 18.23
CA LYS A 95 -15.80 -18.87 18.11
C LYS A 95 -15.33 -20.08 18.94
N GLU A 96 -14.05 -20.17 19.31
CA GLU A 96 -13.56 -21.24 20.19
C GLU A 96 -13.74 -20.92 21.69
N LEU A 97 -14.06 -19.66 22.01
CA LEU A 97 -14.28 -19.18 23.40
C LEU A 97 -15.75 -19.23 23.83
N PHE A 98 -16.69 -19.50 22.91
CA PHE A 98 -18.14 -19.65 23.14
C PHE A 98 -18.68 -21.00 22.65
#